data_AF-A0A2H9NBB5-F1
#
_entry.id   AF-A0A2H9NBB5-F1
#
_cell.length_a   1.000
_cell.length_b   1.000
_cell.length_c   1.000
_cell.angle_alpha   90.00
_cell.angle_beta   90.00
_cell.angle_gamma   90.00
#
_symmetry.space_group_name_H-M   'P 1'
#
loop_
_entity.id
_entity.type
_entity.pdbx_description
1 polymer ?
#
loop_
_entity_poly.entity_id
_entity_poly.type
_entity_poly.pdbx_seq_one_letter_code
_entity_poly.pdbx_strand_id
1 'polypeptide(L)' 'MGIKNKKKLKKLDLLEMPNPERIKLIREVREKLRQKMAEAKLWQSLLETENLTINGNIVCREDEQFSRFYFDNKI' A
#
# COMPACT_ATOMS: atom_id res chain seq x y z
N MET A 1 14.98 23.85 -16.23
CA MET A 1 14.67 22.86 -17.30
C MET A 1 15.17 21.48 -16.88
N GLY A 2 14.27 20.60 -16.43
CA GLY A 2 14.63 19.26 -15.97
C GLY A 2 14.54 18.25 -17.11
N ILE A 3 15.69 17.78 -17.61
CA ILE A 3 15.77 16.70 -18.59
C ILE A 3 15.28 15.41 -17.93
N LYS A 4 14.00 15.09 -18.11
CA LYS A 4 13.48 13.76 -17.79
C LYS A 4 14.11 12.78 -18.77
N ASN A 5 15.24 12.19 -18.38
CA ASN A 5 15.82 11.05 -19.05
C ASN A 5 14.82 9.90 -19.02
N LYS A 6 13.90 9.88 -20.00
CA LYS A 6 13.06 8.73 -20.32
C LYS A 6 14.00 7.64 -20.82
N LYS A 7 14.64 6.92 -19.89
CA LYS A 7 15.31 5.66 -20.19
C LYS A 7 14.28 4.86 -20.97
N LYS A 8 14.52 4.62 -22.26
CA LYS A 8 13.66 3.78 -23.09
C LYS A 8 13.60 2.44 -22.36
N LEU A 9 12.49 2.18 -21.69
CA LEU A 9 12.19 0.86 -21.14
C LEU A 9 12.17 -0.05 -22.36
N LYS A 10 13.25 -0.81 -22.54
CA LYS A 10 13.33 -1.81 -23.60
C LYS A 10 12.13 -2.71 -23.39
N LYS A 11 11.17 -2.67 -24.33
CA LYS A 11 10.04 -3.59 -24.32
C LYS A 11 10.64 -4.99 -24.38
N LEU A 12 10.43 -5.74 -23.32
CA LEU A 12 10.99 -7.06 -23.15
C LEU A 12 9.99 -8.03 -23.77
N ASP A 13 10.36 -8.66 -24.87
CA ASP A 13 9.51 -9.64 -25.53
C ASP A 13 9.64 -10.98 -24.82
N LEU A 14 8.55 -11.42 -24.19
CA LEU A 14 8.50 -12.68 -23.45
C LEU A 14 8.24 -13.89 -24.37
N LEU A 15 7.80 -13.67 -25.62
CA LEU A 15 7.56 -14.75 -26.57
C LEU A 15 8.89 -15.23 -27.18
N GLU A 16 9.78 -14.28 -27.48
CA GLU A 16 11.11 -14.54 -28.04
C GLU A 16 12.14 -14.96 -26.97
N MET A 17 11.78 -14.92 -25.69
CA MET A 17 12.67 -15.25 -24.58
C MET A 17 12.77 -16.78 -24.34
N PRO A 18 13.98 -17.31 -24.07
CA PRO A 18 14.14 -18.69 -23.65
C PRO A 18 13.25 -19.04 -22.45
N ASN A 19 12.58 -20.19 -22.51
CA ASN A 19 11.68 -20.67 -21.45
C ASN A 19 12.25 -20.56 -20.03
N PRO A 20 13.48 -20.98 -19.71
CA PRO A 20 14.00 -20.91 -18.33
C PRO A 20 14.15 -19.46 -17.84
N GLU A 21 14.59 -18.56 -18.72
CA GLU A 21 14.74 -17.13 -18.41
C GLU A 21 13.38 -16.48 -18.19
N ARG A 22 12.39 -16.82 -19.03
CA ARG A 22 11.02 -16.33 -18.92
C ARG A 22 10.37 -16.76 -17.62
N ILE A 23 10.50 -18.04 -17.25
CA ILE A 23 9.95 -18.58 -16.01
C ILE A 23 10.58 -17.88 -14.81
N LYS A 24 11.91 -17.70 -14.81
CA LYS A 24 12.62 -16.99 -13.75
C LYS A 24 12.11 -15.54 -13.61
N LEU A 25 12.01 -14.82 -14.72
CA LEU A 25 11.54 -13.43 -14.75
C LEU A 25 10.10 -13.32 -14.22
N ILE A 26 9.18 -14.16 -14.69
CA ILE A 26 7.79 -14.16 -14.24
C ILE A 26 7.70 -14.43 -12.73
N ARG A 27 8.50 -15.38 -12.22
CA ARG A 27 8.54 -15.69 -10.78
C ARG A 27 9.00 -14.49 -9.96
N GLU A 28 10.09 -13.84 -10.37
CA GLU A 28 10.62 -12.66 -9.68
C GLU A 28 9.63 -11.49 -9.69
N VAL A 29 8.99 -11.23 -10.84
CA VAL A 29 7.99 -10.15 -10.96
C VAL A 29 6.77 -10.44 -10.08
N ARG A 30 6.28 -11.69 -10.06
CA ARG A 30 5.15 -12.10 -9.21
C ARG A 30 5.49 -11.91 -7.73
N GLU A 31 6.68 -12.29 -7.30
CA GLU A 31 7.08 -12.18 -5.89
C GLU A 31 7.20 -10.72 -5.45
N LYS A 32 7.83 -9.88 -6.28
CA LYS A 32 7.90 -8.43 -6.03
C LYS A 32 6.51 -7.80 -5.97
N LEU A 33 5.58 -8.23 -6.83
CA LEU A 33 4.21 -7.72 -6.81
C LEU A 33 3.50 -8.09 -5.51
N ARG A 34 3.65 -9.35 -5.05
CA ARG A 34 3.07 -9.80 -3.77
C ARG A 34 3.60 -9.00 -2.60
N GLN A 35 4.91 -8.76 -2.54
CA GLN A 35 5.54 -7.96 -1.49
C GLN A 35 4.94 -6.55 -1.46
N LYS A 36 4.86 -5.87 -2.62
CA LYS A 36 4.26 -4.53 -2.71
C LYS A 36 2.79 -4.50 -2.32
N MET A 37 2.02 -5.53 -2.67
CA MET A 37 0.62 -5.64 -2.25
C MET A 37 0.48 -5.83 -0.75
N ALA A 38 1.32 -6.67 -0.14
CA ALA A 38 1.32 -6.87 1.31
C ALA A 38 1.71 -5.58 2.04
N GLU A 39 2.72 -4.88 1.54
CA GLU A 39 3.15 -3.58 2.07
C GLU A 39 2.03 -2.54 1.95
N ALA A 40 1.38 -2.41 0.78
CA ALA A 40 0.26 -1.49 0.60
C ALA A 40 -0.92 -1.79 1.53
N LYS A 41 -1.24 -3.08 1.73
CA LYS A 41 -2.26 -3.50 2.70
C LYS A 41 -1.87 -3.16 4.13
N LEU A 42 -0.61 -3.36 4.50
CA LEU A 42 -0.11 -3.00 5.82
C LEU A 42 -0.22 -1.49 6.05
N TRP A 43 0.22 -0.66 5.09
CA TRP A 43 0.06 0.79 5.15
C TRP A 43 -1.40 1.20 5.29
N GLN A 44 -2.30 0.58 4.53
CA GLN A 44 -3.73 0.84 4.65
C GLN A 44 -4.27 0.47 6.04
N SER A 45 -3.92 -0.72 6.56
CA SER A 45 -4.35 -1.14 7.89
C SER A 45 -3.82 -0.23 9.00
N LEU A 46 -2.58 0.26 8.88
CA LEU A 46 -2.02 1.22 9.83
C LEU A 46 -2.79 2.55 9.82
N LEU A 47 -3.09 3.07 8.62
CA LEU A 47 -3.89 4.28 8.45
C LEU A 47 -5.33 4.12 9.00
N GLU A 48 -5.91 2.93 8.85
CA GLU A 48 -7.22 2.58 9.43
C GLU A 48 -7.16 2.50 10.95
N THR A 49 -6.07 1.97 11.54
CA THR A 49 -5.91 1.92 13.01
C THR A 49 -5.67 3.29 13.65
N GLU A 50 -5.14 4.26 12.90
CA GLU A 50 -4.98 5.65 13.35
C GLU A 50 -6.31 6.39 13.46
N ASN A 51 -7.35 5.95 12.73
CA ASN A 51 -8.65 6.59 12.68
C ASN A 51 -9.74 5.68 13.28
N LEU A 52 -10.07 5.86 14.56
CA LEU A 52 -11.15 5.12 15.19
C LEU A 52 -12.50 5.59 14.63
N THR A 53 -13.17 4.79 13.82
CA THR A 53 -14.55 5.06 13.39
C THR A 53 -15.57 4.22 14.16
N ILE A 54 -16.55 4.87 14.80
CA ILE A 54 -17.71 4.22 15.43
C ILE A 54 -18.96 4.66 14.68
N ASN A 55 -19.75 3.71 14.17
CA ASN A 55 -21.00 3.98 13.43
C ASN A 55 -20.83 4.96 12.24
N GLY A 56 -19.71 4.90 11.53
CA GLY A 56 -19.41 5.78 10.39
C GLY A 56 -18.95 7.19 10.78
N ASN A 57 -18.87 7.51 12.08
CA ASN A 57 -18.30 8.75 12.58
C ASN A 57 -16.84 8.51 13.00
N ILE A 58 -15.92 9.34 12.52
CA ILE A 58 -14.51 9.33 12.96
C ILE A 58 -14.47 9.92 14.37
N VAL A 59 -14.11 9.09 15.36
CA VAL A 59 -14.04 9.41 16.79
C VAL A 59 -12.62 9.79 17.23
N CYS A 60 -11.59 9.29 16.54
CA CYS A 60 -10.21 9.70 16.77
C CYS A 60 -9.54 10.05 15.44
N ARG A 61 -8.85 11.18 15.40
CA ARG A 61 -7.95 11.59 14.32
C ARG A 61 -6.61 11.93 14.96
N GLU A 62 -5.50 11.52 14.34
CA GLU A 62 -4.14 11.63 14.90
C GLU A 62 -3.73 13.06 15.30
N ASP A 63 -4.34 14.08 14.69
CA ASP A 63 -4.04 15.50 14.89
C ASP A 63 -4.91 16.22 15.94
N GLU A 64 -5.95 15.57 16.48
CA GLU A 64 -6.82 16.17 17.50
C GLU A 64 -6.49 15.62 18.89
N GLN A 65 -6.07 16.53 19.78
CA GLN A 65 -5.92 16.25 21.21
C GLN A 65 -7.16 15.51 21.70
N PHE A 66 -6.96 14.28 22.21
CA PHE A 66 -8.00 13.43 22.79
C PHE A 66 -9.01 14.30 23.54
N SER A 67 -10.19 14.54 22.94
CA SER A 67 -11.32 15.01 23.72
C SER A 67 -11.68 13.84 24.60
N ARG A 68 -11.11 13.85 25.81
CA ARG A 68 -11.33 12.96 26.94
C ARG A 68 -12.70 12.29 26.80
N PHE A 69 -12.72 10.98 26.60
CA PHE A 69 -13.95 10.21 26.70
C PHE A 69 -14.52 10.43 28.11
N TYR A 70 -15.51 11.32 28.23
CA TYR A 70 -16.37 11.35 29.39
C TYR A 70 -17.40 10.25 29.18
N PHE A 71 -17.24 9.14 29.88
CA PHE A 71 -18.37 8.25 30.14
C PHE A 71 -19.37 9.07 30.93
N ASP A 72 -20.44 9.51 30.27
CA ASP A 72 -21.61 10.04 30.94
C ASP A 72 -22.24 8.85 31.66
N ASN A 73 -21.76 8.60 32.88
CA ASN A 73 -22.41 7.70 33.83
C ASN A 73 -23.76 8.32 34.20
N LYS A 74 -24.75 8.13 33.34
CA LYS A 74 -26.15 8.28 33.74
C LYS A 74 -26.58 7.00 34.45
N ILE A 75 -26.42 7.08 35.79
CA ILE A 75 -27.14 6.43 36.89
C ILE A 75 -27.54 4.97 36.69
#